data_AF-A0A7J5A1X0-F1
#
_entry.id   AF-A0A7J5A1X0-F1
#
_cell.length_a   1.000
_cell.length_b   1.000
_cell.length_c   1.000
_cell.angle_alpha   90.00
_cell.angle_beta   90.00
_cell.angle_gamma   90.00
#
_symmetry.space_group_name_H-M   'P 1'
#
loop_
_entity.id
_entity.type
_entity.pdbx_description
1 polymer ?
#
loop_
_entity_poly.entity_id
_entity_poly.type
_entity_poly.pdbx_seq_one_letter_code
_entity_poly.pdbx_strand_id
1 'polypeptide(L)'
;MIDAPAPTRSAGSPVNRRPYGAGDVRHRTGRGHPPRRSPGPASSVRVGAAPQREDERVAEQDVFAALEAEGDDVDRMVAELDDAGWRTPTPAEGWTVAHQIAHLTATFRMAGLAAADPDGFKALMSRMSGDFDANVNAAMAPYLAEAPAALLARWREERTLAEKALAAVPVGQPVPWLVRPLPAPVLAAAGMMELFGHGQDIADALGVRRRRTDRLRPLVEFAVRTWDFGYLARGLEVPSSTFRFVITAPSGAVWYFGPPDAEQIVNGTAEDFCLLVTRRRHRDDLSLKAVGAEAHHWLDIAQAYRGPAGPGRRPGQFATS
;
A
#
# COMPACT_ATOMS: atom_id res chain seq x y z
N MET A 1 -4.43 -45.62 4.67
CA MET A 1 -3.38 -45.88 3.66
C MET A 1 -4.05 -45.77 2.30
N ILE A 2 -4.25 -44.54 1.82
CA ILE A 2 -4.98 -44.27 0.59
C ILE A 2 -4.35 -43.04 -0.07
N ASP A 3 -3.68 -43.30 -1.19
CA ASP A 3 -3.20 -42.36 -2.19
C ASP A 3 -4.36 -41.67 -2.94
N ALA A 4 -4.13 -40.42 -3.35
CA ALA A 4 -4.93 -39.70 -4.35
C ALA A 4 -4.07 -38.61 -5.03
N PRO A 5 -4.34 -38.23 -6.30
CA PRO A 5 -3.31 -38.26 -7.35
C PRO A 5 -2.90 -36.89 -7.92
N ALA A 6 -1.79 -36.91 -8.67
CA ALA A 6 -1.21 -35.77 -9.40
C ALA A 6 -2.07 -35.30 -10.60
N PRO A 7 -2.08 -33.99 -10.93
CA PRO A 7 -2.78 -33.49 -12.11
C PRO A 7 -1.93 -33.55 -13.39
N THR A 8 -2.59 -33.99 -14.44
CA THR A 8 -2.16 -34.09 -15.84
C THR A 8 -1.99 -32.73 -16.53
N ARG A 9 -0.91 -32.59 -17.31
CA ARG A 9 -0.68 -31.49 -18.25
C ARG A 9 -1.57 -31.62 -19.49
N SER A 10 -2.22 -30.53 -19.90
CA SER A 10 -2.80 -30.39 -21.25
C SER A 10 -2.14 -29.21 -21.96
N ALA A 11 -1.66 -29.49 -23.18
CA ALA A 11 -1.03 -28.55 -24.09
C ALA A 11 -2.09 -27.71 -24.83
N GLY A 12 -1.83 -26.40 -24.96
CA GLY A 12 -2.58 -25.50 -25.82
C GLY A 12 -1.59 -24.63 -26.62
N SER A 13 -1.65 -24.74 -27.94
CA SER A 13 -0.79 -24.05 -28.91
C SER A 13 -1.04 -22.53 -29.00
N PRO A 14 -0.05 -21.75 -29.47
CA PRO A 14 -0.07 -20.29 -29.40
C PRO A 14 -0.81 -19.63 -30.57
N VAL A 15 -1.60 -18.59 -30.29
CA VAL A 15 -2.20 -17.72 -31.31
C VAL A 15 -1.27 -16.54 -31.60
N ASN A 16 -0.91 -16.43 -32.87
CA ASN A 16 0.00 -15.50 -33.49
C ASN A 16 -0.64 -14.11 -33.66
N ARG A 17 -0.02 -13.02 -33.17
CA ARG A 17 -0.40 -11.63 -33.50
C ARG A 17 0.68 -11.00 -34.37
N ARG A 18 0.32 -10.63 -35.61
CA ARG A 18 1.12 -9.79 -36.50
C ARG A 18 0.91 -8.30 -36.19
N PRO A 19 1.92 -7.42 -36.39
CA PRO A 19 1.80 -5.98 -36.19
C PRO A 19 1.29 -5.25 -37.44
N TYR A 20 0.54 -4.16 -37.21
CA TYR A 20 0.04 -3.23 -38.23
C TYR A 20 1.16 -2.34 -38.77
N GLY A 21 1.15 -2.14 -40.09
CA GLY A 21 2.15 -1.38 -40.86
C GLY A 21 1.98 0.13 -40.81
N ALA A 22 3.11 0.82 -40.98
CA ALA A 22 3.25 2.26 -41.17
C ALA A 22 2.92 2.65 -42.62
N GLY A 23 2.14 3.72 -42.80
CA GLY A 23 1.86 4.37 -44.07
C GLY A 23 2.56 5.73 -44.15
N ASP A 24 3.44 5.86 -45.12
CA ASP A 24 4.20 7.03 -45.54
C ASP A 24 3.32 7.94 -46.43
N VAL A 25 3.32 9.27 -46.24
CA VAL A 25 2.80 10.24 -47.21
C VAL A 25 3.72 11.45 -47.31
N ARG A 26 4.26 11.63 -48.52
CA ARG A 26 5.16 12.71 -48.94
C ARG A 26 4.42 13.97 -49.37
N HIS A 27 5.08 15.10 -49.06
CA HIS A 27 5.19 16.39 -49.76
C HIS A 27 4.10 16.88 -50.75
N ARG A 28 3.68 18.14 -50.54
CA ARG A 28 3.73 19.15 -51.62
C ARG A 28 3.74 20.60 -51.10
N THR A 29 4.69 21.37 -51.61
CA THR A 29 4.83 22.82 -51.49
C THR A 29 4.05 23.53 -52.61
N GLY A 30 3.58 24.76 -52.37
CA GLY A 30 2.96 25.60 -53.40
C GLY A 30 2.57 27.00 -52.87
N ARG A 31 2.96 28.04 -53.61
CA ARG A 31 3.00 29.47 -53.26
C ARG A 31 1.69 30.22 -53.59
N GLY A 32 1.42 31.32 -52.88
CA GLY A 32 1.18 32.64 -53.52
C GLY A 32 -0.19 33.36 -53.35
N HIS A 33 -0.08 34.63 -52.92
CA HIS A 33 -0.91 35.83 -53.17
C HIS A 33 -1.94 36.36 -52.11
N PRO A 34 -2.12 37.72 -52.02
CA PRO A 34 -2.44 38.48 -50.79
C PRO A 34 -3.82 39.20 -50.89
N PRO A 35 -4.09 40.34 -50.22
CA PRO A 35 -4.13 40.66 -48.79
C PRO A 35 -5.57 41.05 -48.34
N ARG A 36 -5.86 41.13 -47.03
CA ARG A 36 -6.95 41.99 -46.51
C ARG A 36 -6.73 42.36 -45.04
N ARG A 37 -7.05 43.62 -44.72
CA ARG A 37 -6.80 44.31 -43.45
C ARG A 37 -7.88 44.03 -42.39
N SER A 38 -7.41 44.02 -41.13
CA SER A 38 -8.07 44.32 -39.83
C SER A 38 -9.08 43.29 -39.30
N PRO A 39 -9.28 43.12 -37.96
CA PRO A 39 -8.95 44.01 -36.83
C PRO A 39 -8.12 43.36 -35.70
N GLY A 40 -7.66 44.18 -34.74
CA GLY A 40 -6.85 43.74 -33.59
C GLY A 40 -7.59 42.78 -32.64
N PRO A 41 -6.86 41.93 -31.89
CA PRO A 41 -7.50 40.97 -31.01
C PRO A 41 -8.00 41.66 -29.73
N ALA A 42 -9.27 41.39 -29.41
CA ALA A 42 -9.84 41.57 -28.09
C ALA A 42 -9.04 40.74 -27.07
N SER A 43 -8.80 41.36 -25.90
CA SER A 43 -8.22 40.74 -24.71
C SER A 43 -8.88 39.38 -24.43
N SER A 44 -8.09 38.32 -24.43
CA SER A 44 -8.47 37.05 -23.84
C SER A 44 -8.52 37.22 -22.33
N VAL A 45 -9.72 37.10 -21.76
CA VAL A 45 -9.92 36.93 -20.33
C VAL A 45 -9.27 35.60 -19.95
N ARG A 46 -8.05 35.66 -19.40
CA ARG A 46 -7.50 34.53 -18.65
C ARG A 46 -8.39 34.36 -17.42
N VAL A 47 -9.15 33.27 -17.39
CA VAL A 47 -9.72 32.74 -16.15
C VAL A 47 -8.52 32.40 -15.27
N GLY A 48 -8.17 33.32 -14.38
CA GLY A 48 -7.16 33.09 -13.37
C GLY A 48 -7.60 31.92 -12.51
N ALA A 49 -6.74 30.90 -12.42
CA ALA A 49 -6.84 29.92 -11.37
C ALA A 49 -6.95 30.66 -10.04
N ALA A 50 -8.07 30.45 -9.33
CA ALA A 50 -8.26 31.01 -8.03
C ALA A 50 -7.11 30.54 -7.11
N PRO A 51 -6.51 31.43 -6.31
CA PRO A 51 -5.47 31.02 -5.38
C PRO A 51 -6.12 30.09 -4.35
N GLN A 52 -5.61 28.86 -4.28
CA GLN A 52 -5.91 27.96 -3.17
C GLN A 52 -5.48 28.68 -1.89
N ARG A 53 -6.46 28.99 -1.04
CA ARG A 53 -6.27 29.83 0.15
C ARG A 53 -5.42 29.13 1.19
N GLU A 54 -4.63 29.92 1.88
CA GLU A 54 -3.49 29.61 2.76
C GLU A 54 -3.84 28.91 4.11
N ASP A 55 -4.87 28.06 4.18
CA ASP A 55 -5.38 27.52 5.48
C ASP A 55 -5.22 25.99 5.68
N GLU A 56 -4.43 25.29 4.86
CA GLU A 56 -4.13 23.85 5.05
C GLU A 56 -2.62 23.58 5.02
N ARG A 57 -1.90 24.04 6.04
CA ARG A 57 -0.61 23.46 6.42
C ARG A 57 -0.67 22.97 7.85
N VAL A 58 -1.51 21.95 8.09
CA VAL A 58 -1.06 20.90 9.01
C VAL A 58 0.28 20.45 8.44
N ALA A 59 1.38 20.67 9.16
CA ALA A 59 2.72 20.33 8.71
C ALA A 59 2.69 18.98 8.00
N GLU A 60 3.12 18.94 6.74
CA GLU A 60 3.27 17.70 5.99
C GLU A 60 4.09 16.77 6.87
N GLN A 61 3.45 15.71 7.38
CA GLN A 61 4.12 14.81 8.30
C GLN A 61 5.22 14.11 7.53
N ASP A 62 6.43 14.12 8.09
CA ASP A 62 7.55 13.40 7.52
C ASP A 62 7.25 11.89 7.58
N VAL A 63 6.92 11.32 6.42
CA VAL A 63 6.60 9.90 6.28
C VAL A 63 7.77 9.00 6.67
N PHE A 64 9.01 9.45 6.50
CA PHE A 64 10.17 8.66 6.88
C PHE A 64 10.32 8.61 8.41
N ALA A 65 10.14 9.74 9.09
CA ALA A 65 10.10 9.77 10.55
C ALA A 65 8.91 8.95 11.12
N ALA A 66 7.76 8.96 10.43
CA ALA A 66 6.62 8.13 10.81
C ALA A 66 6.92 6.63 10.64
N LEU A 67 7.60 6.25 9.55
CA LEU A 67 8.05 4.88 9.28
C LEU A 67 8.97 4.37 10.38
N GLU A 68 9.99 5.16 10.75
CA GLU A 68 10.92 4.84 11.83
C GLU A 68 10.19 4.63 13.16
N ALA A 69 9.31 5.56 13.54
CA ALA A 69 8.58 5.49 14.80
C ALA A 69 7.60 4.31 14.87
N GLU A 70 6.93 3.97 13.76
CA GLU A 70 6.04 2.80 13.71
C GLU A 70 6.86 1.49 13.76
N GLY A 71 8.06 1.48 13.17
CA GLY A 71 9.00 0.37 13.23
C GLY A 71 9.53 0.10 14.63
N ASP A 72 9.88 1.16 15.37
CA ASP A 72 10.28 1.09 16.78
C ASP A 72 9.17 0.53 17.68
N ASP A 73 7.92 0.85 17.37
CA ASP A 73 6.77 0.31 18.10
C ASP A 73 6.57 -1.18 17.86
N VAL A 74 6.86 -1.69 16.65
CA VAL A 74 6.87 -3.14 16.38
C VAL A 74 8.03 -3.81 17.10
N ASP A 75 9.24 -3.24 17.02
CA ASP A 75 10.44 -3.77 17.68
C ASP A 75 10.22 -3.96 19.19
N ARG A 76 9.65 -2.95 19.86
CA ARG A 76 9.41 -2.97 21.30
C ARG A 76 8.46 -4.08 21.74
N MET A 77 7.51 -4.48 20.90
CA MET A 77 6.58 -5.57 21.23
C MET A 77 7.27 -6.93 21.24
N VAL A 78 8.35 -7.11 20.49
CA VAL A 78 9.03 -8.40 20.33
C VAL A 78 10.39 -8.48 21.04
N ALA A 79 10.94 -7.35 21.48
CA ALA A 79 12.29 -7.25 22.01
C ALA A 79 12.57 -8.16 23.22
N GLU A 80 11.59 -8.31 24.11
CA GLU A 80 11.72 -9.06 25.37
C GLU A 80 10.94 -10.38 25.35
N LEU A 81 10.50 -10.84 24.18
CA LEU A 81 9.81 -12.11 24.07
C LEU A 81 10.78 -13.28 24.24
N ASP A 82 10.34 -14.28 24.99
CA ASP A 82 10.99 -15.58 25.02
C ASP A 82 10.63 -16.42 23.78
N ASP A 83 11.28 -17.56 23.66
CA ASP A 83 11.05 -18.54 22.60
C ASP A 83 9.57 -18.94 22.42
N ALA A 84 8.80 -18.97 23.51
CA ALA A 84 7.37 -19.27 23.44
C ALA A 84 6.59 -18.11 22.82
N GLY A 85 6.89 -16.88 23.21
CA GLY A 85 6.32 -15.65 22.63
C GLY A 85 6.54 -15.55 21.12
N TRP A 86 7.73 -15.92 20.63
CA TRP A 86 8.04 -15.96 19.19
C TRP A 86 7.26 -17.03 18.42
N ARG A 87 6.87 -18.13 19.09
CA ARG A 87 6.05 -19.21 18.53
C ARG A 87 4.54 -18.96 18.67
N THR A 88 4.12 -17.91 19.37
CA THR A 88 2.70 -17.58 19.54
C THR A 88 2.03 -17.42 18.18
N PRO A 89 0.95 -18.18 17.89
CA PRO A 89 0.17 -18.01 16.68
C PRO A 89 -0.46 -16.62 16.63
N THR A 90 -0.47 -16.01 15.45
CA THR A 90 -1.14 -14.74 15.21
C THR A 90 -2.50 -14.97 14.57
N PRO A 91 -3.36 -13.92 14.48
CA PRO A 91 -4.61 -14.05 13.75
C PRO A 91 -4.42 -14.35 12.25
N ALA A 92 -3.25 -14.09 11.67
CA ALA A 92 -2.91 -14.59 10.32
C ALA A 92 -2.66 -16.10 10.39
N GLU A 93 -3.53 -16.88 9.75
CA GLU A 93 -3.51 -18.34 9.84
C GLU A 93 -2.17 -18.93 9.38
N GLY A 94 -1.62 -19.84 10.17
CA GLY A 94 -0.31 -20.45 9.92
C GLY A 94 0.89 -19.59 10.29
N TRP A 95 0.71 -18.30 10.64
CA TRP A 95 1.80 -17.39 10.97
C TRP A 95 1.92 -17.16 12.47
N THR A 96 3.12 -17.36 13.00
CA THR A 96 3.50 -16.98 14.37
C THR A 96 4.08 -15.57 14.40
N VAL A 97 4.37 -15.04 15.60
CA VAL A 97 5.11 -13.77 15.75
C VAL A 97 6.42 -13.77 14.95
N ALA A 98 7.16 -14.88 14.94
CA ALA A 98 8.36 -15.03 14.10
C ALA A 98 8.07 -14.88 12.60
N HIS A 99 6.95 -15.41 12.11
CA HIS A 99 6.55 -15.22 10.70
C HIS A 99 6.25 -13.76 10.38
N GLN A 100 5.58 -13.04 11.29
CA GLN A 100 5.31 -11.61 11.09
C GLN A 100 6.61 -10.79 10.99
N ILE A 101 7.58 -11.05 11.88
CA ILE A 101 8.87 -10.35 11.85
C ILE A 101 9.71 -10.78 10.65
N ALA A 102 9.72 -12.07 10.27
CA ALA A 102 10.42 -12.54 9.08
C ALA A 102 9.87 -11.91 7.80
N HIS A 103 8.55 -11.78 7.67
CA HIS A 103 7.90 -11.09 6.55
C HIS A 103 8.29 -9.62 6.49
N LEU A 104 8.21 -8.91 7.62
CA LEU A 104 8.61 -7.51 7.70
C LEU A 104 10.09 -7.33 7.34
N THR A 105 10.97 -8.20 7.86
CA THR A 105 12.41 -8.18 7.57
C THR A 105 12.68 -8.36 6.08
N ALA A 106 12.07 -9.36 5.45
CA ALA A 106 12.20 -9.60 4.01
C ALA A 106 11.67 -8.43 3.16
N THR A 107 10.54 -7.84 3.58
CA THR A 107 9.91 -6.71 2.89
C THR A 107 10.75 -5.44 2.99
N PHE A 108 11.29 -5.13 4.17
CA PHE A 108 12.16 -3.97 4.36
C PHE A 108 13.49 -4.15 3.64
N ARG A 109 14.09 -5.35 3.67
CA ARG A 109 15.27 -5.66 2.83
C ARG A 109 15.01 -5.36 1.36
N MET A 110 13.84 -5.77 0.86
CA MET A 110 13.46 -5.53 -0.54
C MET A 110 13.28 -4.05 -0.85
N ALA A 111 12.66 -3.28 0.05
CA ALA A 111 12.51 -1.82 -0.08
C ALA A 111 13.87 -1.09 -0.03
N GLY A 112 14.75 -1.48 0.90
CA GLY A 112 16.11 -0.94 0.99
C GLY A 112 16.93 -1.25 -0.25
N LEU A 113 16.85 -2.48 -0.77
CA LEU A 113 17.49 -2.86 -2.04
C LEU A 113 16.95 -2.03 -3.21
N ALA A 114 15.64 -1.84 -3.30
CA ALA A 114 15.03 -1.04 -4.36
C ALA A 114 15.54 0.41 -4.37
N ALA A 115 15.72 1.01 -3.19
CA ALA A 115 16.17 2.38 -3.03
C ALA A 115 17.68 2.55 -3.21
N ALA A 116 18.49 1.64 -2.66
CA ALA A 116 19.95 1.74 -2.62
C ALA A 116 20.66 1.08 -3.82
N ASP A 117 20.09 0.00 -4.37
CA ASP A 117 20.64 -0.76 -5.50
C ASP A 117 19.52 -1.19 -6.47
N PRO A 118 19.04 -0.27 -7.33
CA PRO A 118 18.00 -0.54 -8.30
C PRO A 118 18.26 -1.73 -9.23
N ASP A 119 19.53 -2.04 -9.53
CA ASP A 119 19.89 -3.15 -10.42
C ASP A 119 19.89 -4.49 -9.68
N GLY A 120 20.39 -4.51 -8.44
CA GLY A 120 20.22 -5.64 -7.52
C GLY A 120 18.74 -5.97 -7.28
N PHE A 121 17.89 -4.94 -7.12
CA PHE A 121 16.44 -5.14 -7.02
C PHE A 121 15.85 -5.78 -8.27
N LYS A 122 16.18 -5.30 -9.48
CA LYS A 122 15.71 -5.93 -10.72
C LYS A 122 16.16 -7.39 -10.85
N ALA A 123 17.38 -7.70 -10.43
CA ALA A 123 17.91 -9.06 -10.43
C ALA A 123 17.22 -9.97 -9.39
N LEU A 124 16.76 -9.42 -8.27
CA LEU A 124 15.91 -10.14 -7.31
C LEU A 124 14.53 -10.41 -7.93
N MET A 125 13.92 -9.39 -8.54
CA MET A 125 12.59 -9.47 -9.15
C MET A 125 12.53 -10.46 -10.32
N SER A 126 13.59 -10.59 -11.11
CA SER A 126 13.63 -11.52 -12.24
C SER A 126 13.62 -13.00 -11.83
N ARG A 127 13.86 -13.29 -10.55
CA ARG A 127 13.83 -14.65 -9.98
C ARG A 127 12.46 -15.00 -9.40
N MET A 128 11.57 -14.03 -9.24
CA MET A 128 10.24 -14.27 -8.70
C MET A 128 9.36 -15.00 -9.73
N SER A 129 8.57 -15.95 -9.23
CA SER A 129 7.57 -16.64 -10.04
C SER A 129 6.26 -15.85 -10.10
N GLY A 130 5.29 -16.31 -10.90
CA GLY A 130 3.93 -15.77 -10.86
C GLY A 130 3.13 -16.16 -9.61
N ASP A 131 3.67 -17.05 -8.77
CA ASP A 131 3.04 -17.51 -7.53
C ASP A 131 3.44 -16.60 -6.36
N PHE A 132 2.48 -15.77 -5.93
CA PHE A 132 2.69 -14.79 -4.87
C PHE A 132 3.07 -15.44 -3.53
N ASP A 133 2.34 -16.48 -3.12
CA ASP A 133 2.56 -17.13 -1.83
C ASP A 133 3.89 -17.86 -1.80
N ALA A 134 4.28 -18.51 -2.91
CA ALA A 134 5.60 -19.14 -3.04
C ALA A 134 6.73 -18.11 -2.91
N ASN A 135 6.59 -16.92 -3.51
CA ASN A 135 7.59 -15.86 -3.42
C ASN A 135 7.72 -15.32 -1.98
N VAL A 136 6.60 -15.12 -1.28
CA VAL A 136 6.59 -14.67 0.13
C VAL A 136 7.26 -15.71 1.03
N ASN A 137 6.90 -16.98 0.89
CA ASN A 137 7.50 -18.08 1.65
C ASN A 137 9.02 -18.19 1.40
N ALA A 138 9.45 -18.10 0.13
CA ALA A 138 10.87 -18.13 -0.21
C ALA A 138 11.65 -16.94 0.37
N ALA A 139 11.03 -15.76 0.42
CA ALA A 139 11.65 -14.56 0.97
C ALA A 139 11.80 -14.63 2.51
N MET A 140 10.85 -15.25 3.22
CA MET A 140 10.90 -15.42 4.67
C MET A 140 11.78 -16.57 5.14
N ALA A 141 11.92 -17.63 4.33
CA ALA A 141 12.57 -18.88 4.75
C ALA A 141 13.97 -18.72 5.38
N PRO A 142 14.87 -17.87 4.86
CA PRO A 142 16.18 -17.65 5.48
C PRO A 142 16.08 -17.08 6.89
N TYR A 143 15.14 -16.17 7.12
CA TYR A 143 14.90 -15.52 8.40
C TYR A 143 14.24 -16.45 9.42
N LEU A 144 13.30 -17.30 8.95
CA LEU A 144 12.63 -18.29 9.80
C LEU A 144 13.54 -19.44 10.25
N ALA A 145 14.67 -19.65 9.56
CA ALA A 145 15.68 -20.62 9.97
C ALA A 145 16.58 -20.11 11.12
N GLU A 146 16.54 -18.80 11.42
CA GLU A 146 17.34 -18.21 12.49
C GLU A 146 16.67 -18.35 13.86
N ALA A 147 17.48 -18.34 14.92
CA ALA A 147 16.98 -18.22 16.28
C ALA A 147 16.34 -16.83 16.50
N PRO A 148 15.35 -16.69 17.40
CA PRO A 148 14.62 -15.44 17.60
C PRO A 148 15.50 -14.19 17.81
N ALA A 149 16.58 -14.31 18.58
CA ALA A 149 17.51 -13.20 18.82
C ALA A 149 18.24 -12.76 17.54
N ALA A 150 18.60 -13.71 16.66
CA ALA A 150 19.21 -13.41 15.37
C ALA A 150 18.20 -12.78 14.42
N LEU A 151 16.98 -13.32 14.35
CA LEU A 151 15.88 -12.74 13.58
C LEU A 151 15.58 -11.29 13.99
N LEU A 152 15.54 -11.01 15.30
CA LEU A 152 15.36 -9.64 15.79
C LEU A 152 16.52 -8.71 15.41
N ALA A 153 17.75 -9.21 15.45
CA ALA A 153 18.92 -8.44 14.99
C ALA A 153 18.83 -8.12 13.49
N ARG A 154 18.42 -9.09 12.66
CA ARG A 154 18.18 -8.90 11.22
C ARG A 154 17.05 -7.92 10.94
N TRP A 155 15.95 -8.01 11.69
CA TRP A 155 14.86 -7.06 11.59
C TRP A 155 15.36 -5.62 11.77
N ARG A 156 16.11 -5.37 12.85
CA ARG A 156 16.67 -4.05 13.15
C ARG A 156 17.62 -3.56 12.04
N GLU A 157 18.50 -4.43 11.57
CA GLU A 157 19.47 -4.12 10.51
C GLU A 157 18.76 -3.74 9.20
N GLU A 158 17.91 -4.62 8.68
CA GLU A 158 17.23 -4.42 7.40
C GLU A 158 16.27 -3.23 7.45
N ARG A 159 15.59 -3.02 8.58
CA ARG A 159 14.74 -1.85 8.80
C ARG A 159 15.53 -0.55 8.72
N THR A 160 16.60 -0.43 9.50
CA THR A 160 17.45 0.77 9.51
C THR A 160 18.07 1.05 8.15
N LEU A 161 18.49 0.01 7.41
CA LEU A 161 19.01 0.18 6.05
C LEU A 161 17.93 0.70 5.10
N ALA A 162 16.72 0.15 5.15
CA ALA A 162 15.62 0.57 4.29
C ALA A 162 15.16 2.01 4.58
N GLU A 163 14.98 2.37 5.85
CA GLU A 163 14.60 3.72 6.28
C GLU A 163 15.61 4.75 5.76
N LYS A 164 16.92 4.52 5.99
CA LYS A 164 17.99 5.39 5.48
C LYS A 164 18.03 5.47 3.96
N ALA A 165 17.92 4.33 3.28
CA ALA A 165 17.98 4.28 1.83
C ALA A 165 16.82 5.04 1.20
N LEU A 166 15.60 4.87 1.71
CA LEU A 166 14.40 5.56 1.24
C LEU A 166 14.49 7.08 1.46
N ALA A 167 14.94 7.51 2.64
CA ALA A 167 15.12 8.93 2.95
C ALA A 167 16.22 9.60 2.10
N ALA A 168 17.22 8.83 1.65
CA ALA A 168 18.31 9.31 0.82
C ALA A 168 17.97 9.42 -0.68
N VAL A 169 16.83 8.90 -1.14
CA VAL A 169 16.42 9.00 -2.54
C VAL A 169 16.17 10.47 -2.92
N PRO A 170 16.83 11.01 -3.95
CA PRO A 170 16.60 12.38 -4.40
C PRO A 170 15.13 12.64 -4.76
N VAL A 171 14.62 13.82 -4.38
CA VAL A 171 13.25 14.24 -4.69
C VAL A 171 13.01 14.16 -6.21
N GLY A 172 11.90 13.53 -6.60
CA GLY A 172 11.52 13.34 -8.00
C GLY A 172 12.15 12.12 -8.68
N GLN A 173 13.13 11.46 -8.05
CA GLN A 173 13.66 10.19 -8.55
C GLN A 173 12.74 9.03 -8.15
N PRO A 174 12.24 8.23 -9.11
CA PRO A 174 11.43 7.08 -8.79
C PRO A 174 12.28 5.90 -8.31
N VAL A 175 11.76 5.16 -7.34
CA VAL A 175 12.29 3.88 -6.86
C VAL A 175 11.64 2.76 -7.68
N PRO A 176 12.39 1.80 -8.26
CA PRO A 176 11.80 0.64 -8.91
C PRO A 176 10.95 -0.15 -7.91
N TRP A 177 9.79 -0.64 -8.32
CA TRP A 177 8.93 -1.44 -7.44
C TRP A 177 8.12 -2.47 -8.23
N LEU A 178 7.47 -3.39 -7.52
CA LEU A 178 6.89 -4.65 -8.04
C LEU A 178 6.07 -4.51 -9.32
N VAL A 179 5.29 -3.43 -9.46
CA VAL A 179 4.40 -3.21 -10.62
C VAL A 179 4.87 -2.03 -11.46
N ARG A 180 5.12 -0.90 -10.80
CA ARG A 180 5.60 0.32 -11.44
C ARG A 180 6.50 1.07 -10.48
N PRO A 181 7.45 1.88 -10.99
CA PRO A 181 8.24 2.76 -10.14
C PRO A 181 7.37 3.70 -9.31
N LEU A 182 7.79 3.96 -8.07
CA LEU A 182 7.10 4.79 -7.09
C LEU A 182 8.01 5.91 -6.56
N PRO A 183 7.50 7.09 -6.22
CA PRO A 183 8.23 8.04 -5.38
C PRO A 183 8.57 7.39 -4.03
N ALA A 184 9.77 7.67 -3.49
CA ALA A 184 10.19 7.12 -2.20
C ALA A 184 9.21 7.38 -1.03
N PRO A 185 8.58 8.57 -0.89
CA PRO A 185 7.55 8.80 0.13
C PRO A 185 6.34 7.86 0.01
N VAL A 186 5.96 7.48 -1.20
CA VAL A 186 4.84 6.54 -1.43
C VAL A 186 5.24 5.13 -1.03
N LEU A 187 6.50 4.73 -1.29
CA LEU A 187 7.01 3.44 -0.85
C LEU A 187 7.18 3.38 0.68
N ALA A 188 7.61 4.47 1.32
CA ALA A 188 7.63 4.59 2.78
C ALA A 188 6.21 4.48 3.39
N ALA A 189 5.20 5.12 2.77
CA ALA A 189 3.81 4.97 3.21
C ALA A 189 3.27 3.53 3.01
N ALA A 190 3.73 2.81 1.99
CA ALA A 190 3.46 1.38 1.86
C ALA A 190 4.16 0.57 2.96
N GLY A 191 5.39 0.92 3.36
CA GLY A 191 6.07 0.35 4.52
C GLY A 191 5.31 0.58 5.84
N MET A 192 4.71 1.77 6.01
CA MET A 192 3.80 2.07 7.12
C MET A 192 2.59 1.14 7.14
N MET A 193 2.02 0.81 5.98
CA MET A 193 0.93 -0.15 5.87
C MET A 193 1.35 -1.55 6.33
N GLU A 194 2.53 -2.02 5.92
CA GLU A 194 3.10 -3.31 6.34
C GLU A 194 3.31 -3.35 7.86
N LEU A 195 3.97 -2.34 8.43
CA LEU A 195 4.18 -2.22 9.88
C LEU A 195 2.86 -2.15 10.67
N PHE A 196 1.88 -1.43 10.15
CA PHE A 196 0.58 -1.32 10.80
C PHE A 196 -0.11 -2.69 10.84
N GLY A 197 -0.23 -3.36 9.68
CA GLY A 197 -0.94 -4.62 9.54
C GLY A 197 -0.28 -5.75 10.32
N HIS A 198 1.00 -6.01 10.07
CA HIS A 198 1.75 -7.09 10.72
C HIS A 198 1.99 -6.79 12.21
N GLY A 199 2.26 -5.53 12.56
CA GLY A 199 2.34 -5.10 13.95
C GLY A 199 1.01 -5.24 14.70
N GLN A 200 -0.14 -5.06 14.03
CA GLN A 200 -1.44 -5.32 14.66
C GLN A 200 -1.66 -6.81 14.91
N ASP A 201 -1.30 -7.69 13.95
CA ASP A 201 -1.40 -9.14 14.16
C ASP A 201 -0.51 -9.62 15.31
N ILE A 202 0.70 -9.05 15.48
CA ILE A 202 1.56 -9.30 16.65
C ILE A 202 0.89 -8.81 17.94
N ALA A 203 0.37 -7.58 17.96
CA ALA A 203 -0.26 -7.01 19.13
C ALA A 203 -1.48 -7.83 19.59
N ASP A 204 -2.30 -8.30 18.64
CA ASP A 204 -3.45 -9.15 18.92
C ASP A 204 -3.01 -10.51 19.49
N ALA A 205 -1.96 -11.11 18.94
CA ALA A 205 -1.40 -12.39 19.43
C ALA A 205 -0.87 -12.29 20.87
N LEU A 206 -0.31 -11.13 21.23
CA LEU A 206 0.27 -10.88 22.55
C LEU A 206 -0.71 -10.21 23.54
N GLY A 207 -1.93 -9.89 23.11
CA GLY A 207 -2.91 -9.17 23.94
C GLY A 207 -2.50 -7.73 24.27
N VAL A 208 -1.66 -7.10 23.45
CA VAL A 208 -1.14 -5.74 23.66
C VAL A 208 -2.00 -4.71 22.94
N ARG A 209 -2.37 -3.62 23.63
CA ARG A 209 -3.01 -2.47 22.98
C ARG A 209 -1.97 -1.49 22.46
N ARG A 210 -1.96 -1.26 21.14
CA ARG A 210 -1.07 -0.27 20.50
C ARG A 210 -1.62 1.14 20.71
N ARG A 211 -0.77 2.09 21.11
CA ARG A 211 -1.13 3.51 21.18
C ARG A 211 -0.99 4.14 19.80
N ARG A 212 -2.08 4.63 19.23
CA ARG A 212 -2.09 5.33 17.93
C ARG A 212 -1.91 6.83 18.10
N THR A 213 -1.20 7.44 17.15
CA THR A 213 -0.99 8.89 17.08
C THR A 213 -1.26 9.37 15.66
N ASP A 214 -1.19 10.68 15.46
CA ASP A 214 -1.42 11.30 14.16
C ASP A 214 -0.43 10.84 13.08
N ARG A 215 0.65 10.12 13.44
CA ARG A 215 1.58 9.46 12.49
C ARG A 215 0.90 8.44 11.58
N LEU A 216 -0.37 8.13 11.80
CA LEU A 216 -1.19 7.35 10.86
C LEU A 216 -1.50 8.11 9.56
N ARG A 217 -1.32 9.43 9.49
CA ARG A 217 -1.71 10.22 8.32
C ARG A 217 -1.10 9.71 7.00
N PRO A 218 0.20 9.38 6.89
CA PRO A 218 0.75 8.86 5.64
C PRO A 218 0.12 7.53 5.20
N LEU A 219 -0.26 6.67 6.15
CA LEU A 219 -0.98 5.43 5.85
C LEU A 219 -2.41 5.72 5.37
N VAL A 220 -3.11 6.66 6.00
CA VAL A 220 -4.45 7.08 5.54
C VAL A 220 -4.38 7.64 4.12
N GLU A 221 -3.42 8.53 3.84
CA GLU A 221 -3.20 9.11 2.51
C GLU A 221 -2.88 8.03 1.46
N PHE A 222 -2.06 7.05 1.83
CA PHE A 222 -1.75 5.91 0.97
C PHE A 222 -2.98 5.06 0.68
N ALA A 223 -3.77 4.73 1.71
CA ALA A 223 -4.99 3.94 1.56
C ALA A 223 -6.08 4.67 0.75
N VAL A 224 -6.21 5.99 0.91
CA VAL A 224 -7.09 6.81 0.06
C VAL A 224 -6.60 6.81 -1.38
N ARG A 225 -5.30 6.93 -1.62
CA ARG A 225 -4.72 6.89 -2.98
C ARG A 225 -4.91 5.53 -3.66
N THR A 226 -5.06 4.46 -2.89
CA THR A 226 -5.13 3.07 -3.36
C THR A 226 -6.48 2.43 -3.09
N TRP A 227 -7.53 3.24 -2.89
CA TRP A 227 -8.88 2.77 -2.54
C TRP A 227 -9.43 1.73 -3.52
N ASP A 228 -9.00 1.80 -4.79
CA ASP A 228 -9.39 0.92 -5.89
C ASP A 228 -8.80 -0.50 -5.77
N PHE A 229 -7.76 -0.71 -4.95
CA PHE A 229 -7.08 -2.00 -4.84
C PHE A 229 -8.01 -3.11 -4.34
N GLY A 230 -8.99 -2.79 -3.49
CA GLY A 230 -10.01 -3.74 -3.04
C GLY A 230 -10.84 -4.36 -4.17
N TYR A 231 -11.17 -3.56 -5.19
CA TYR A 231 -11.86 -4.02 -6.40
C TYR A 231 -10.91 -4.85 -7.28
N LEU A 232 -9.72 -4.32 -7.55
CA LEU A 232 -8.73 -4.96 -8.43
C LEU A 232 -8.29 -6.33 -7.90
N ALA A 233 -8.07 -6.46 -6.59
CA ALA A 233 -7.68 -7.73 -5.96
C ALA A 233 -8.76 -8.83 -6.06
N ARG A 234 -10.01 -8.44 -6.38
CA ARG A 234 -11.15 -9.34 -6.55
C ARG A 234 -11.62 -9.45 -8.00
N GLY A 235 -10.93 -8.80 -8.94
CA GLY A 235 -11.36 -8.73 -10.34
C GLY A 235 -12.70 -8.02 -10.56
N LEU A 236 -13.09 -7.13 -9.64
CA LEU A 236 -14.30 -6.33 -9.75
C LEU A 236 -14.05 -5.08 -10.59
N GLU A 237 -15.11 -4.57 -11.22
CA GLU A 237 -15.08 -3.28 -11.91
C GLU A 237 -14.93 -2.14 -10.91
N VAL A 238 -14.04 -1.19 -11.19
CA VAL A 238 -13.84 0.00 -10.35
C VAL A 238 -14.92 1.02 -10.74
N PRO A 239 -15.77 1.47 -9.80
CA PRO A 239 -16.82 2.43 -10.11
C PRO A 239 -16.23 3.78 -10.52
N SER A 240 -16.93 4.52 -11.37
CA SER A 240 -16.55 5.89 -11.76
C SER A 240 -16.83 6.94 -10.68
N SER A 241 -17.42 6.54 -9.55
CA SER A 241 -17.81 7.43 -8.46
C SER A 241 -16.59 8.04 -7.76
N THR A 242 -16.73 9.29 -7.33
CA THR A 242 -15.76 9.96 -6.46
C THR A 242 -16.09 9.68 -5.01
N PHE A 243 -15.05 9.52 -4.18
CA PHE A 243 -15.18 9.29 -2.75
C PHE A 243 -14.69 10.51 -1.98
N ARG A 244 -15.38 10.81 -0.87
CA ARG A 244 -14.93 11.72 0.19
C ARG A 244 -14.62 10.91 1.43
N PHE A 245 -13.37 10.99 1.90
CA PHE A 245 -12.96 10.40 3.17
C PHE A 245 -12.87 11.50 4.22
N VAL A 246 -13.58 11.31 5.33
CA VAL A 246 -13.60 12.22 6.49
C VAL A 246 -13.05 11.45 7.70
N ILE A 247 -11.77 11.66 7.99
CA ILE A 247 -11.01 10.82 8.91
C ILE A 247 -10.62 11.63 10.15
N THR A 248 -11.04 11.17 11.33
CA THR A 248 -10.65 11.77 12.61
C THR A 248 -9.34 11.17 13.10
N ALA A 249 -8.32 12.01 13.22
CA ALA A 249 -7.01 11.67 13.77
C ALA A 249 -7.09 11.30 15.26
N PRO A 250 -6.10 10.57 15.81
CA PRO A 250 -6.02 10.32 17.25
C PRO A 250 -5.98 11.59 18.12
N SER A 251 -5.46 12.72 17.60
CA SER A 251 -5.53 14.04 18.26
C SER A 251 -6.92 14.67 18.27
N GLY A 252 -7.87 14.15 17.50
CA GLY A 252 -9.18 14.75 17.25
C GLY A 252 -9.23 15.67 16.03
N ALA A 253 -8.08 15.99 15.41
CA ALA A 253 -8.07 16.73 14.14
C ALA A 253 -8.82 15.95 13.04
N VAL A 254 -9.54 16.65 12.17
CA VAL A 254 -10.27 16.02 11.05
C VAL A 254 -9.50 16.22 9.76
N TRP A 255 -9.23 15.13 9.05
CA TRP A 255 -8.59 15.10 7.74
C TRP A 255 -9.64 14.80 6.68
N TYR A 256 -9.52 15.52 5.56
CA TYR A 256 -10.45 15.48 4.47
C TYR A 256 -9.73 15.10 3.18
N PHE A 257 -10.20 14.05 2.51
CA PHE A 257 -9.62 13.61 1.25
C PHE A 257 -10.70 13.41 0.18
N GLY A 258 -10.41 13.83 -1.05
CA GLY A 258 -11.35 13.79 -2.17
C GLY A 258 -12.30 14.99 -2.23
N PRO A 259 -13.15 15.09 -3.26
CA PRO A 259 -14.00 16.26 -3.49
C PRO A 259 -15.03 16.50 -2.37
N PRO A 260 -15.27 17.75 -1.95
CA PRO A 260 -16.23 18.05 -0.88
C PRO A 260 -17.70 17.78 -1.26
N ASP A 261 -17.98 17.67 -2.55
CA ASP A 261 -19.30 17.42 -3.14
C ASP A 261 -19.50 15.95 -3.57
N ALA A 262 -18.56 15.05 -3.23
CA ALA A 262 -18.69 13.63 -3.56
C ALA A 262 -19.87 12.99 -2.80
N GLU A 263 -20.70 12.24 -3.53
CA GLU A 263 -21.89 11.56 -2.98
C GLU A 263 -21.54 10.30 -2.17
N GLN A 264 -20.35 9.71 -2.41
CA GLN A 264 -19.87 8.53 -1.69
C GLN A 264 -18.95 8.98 -0.56
N ILE A 265 -19.42 8.88 0.69
CA ILE A 265 -18.69 9.39 1.86
C ILE A 265 -18.32 8.24 2.78
N VAL A 266 -17.06 8.18 3.21
CA VAL A 266 -16.58 7.29 4.28
C VAL A 266 -16.11 8.14 5.45
N ASN A 267 -16.63 7.89 6.64
CA ASN A 267 -16.33 8.62 7.87
C ASN A 267 -15.88 7.69 8.99
N GLY A 268 -14.90 8.11 9.79
CA GLY A 268 -14.54 7.44 11.03
C GLY A 268 -13.14 7.79 11.53
N THR A 269 -12.62 7.02 12.48
CA THR A 269 -11.29 7.27 13.05
C THR A 269 -10.18 6.80 12.12
N ALA A 270 -8.99 7.42 12.20
CA ALA A 270 -7.82 6.98 11.46
C ALA A 270 -7.41 5.54 11.82
N GLU A 271 -7.56 5.15 13.09
CA GLU A 271 -7.26 3.79 13.54
C GLU A 271 -8.19 2.78 12.89
N ASP A 272 -9.51 2.98 12.98
CA ASP A 272 -10.50 2.06 12.41
C ASP A 272 -10.35 1.96 10.89
N PHE A 273 -10.12 3.10 10.23
CA PHE A 273 -9.86 3.13 8.80
C PHE A 273 -8.63 2.29 8.43
N CYS A 274 -7.51 2.48 9.13
CA CYS A 274 -6.29 1.69 8.92
C CYS A 274 -6.50 0.20 9.24
N LEU A 275 -7.25 -0.15 10.28
CA LEU A 275 -7.60 -1.54 10.61
C LEU A 275 -8.44 -2.19 9.49
N LEU A 276 -9.38 -1.45 8.90
CA LEU A 276 -10.19 -1.96 7.80
C LEU A 276 -9.39 -2.15 6.52
N VAL A 277 -8.66 -1.13 6.07
CA VAL A 277 -7.93 -1.16 4.78
C VAL A 277 -6.72 -2.08 4.82
N THR A 278 -6.20 -2.38 6.01
CA THR A 278 -5.23 -3.47 6.19
C THR A 278 -5.92 -4.81 6.40
N ARG A 279 -7.26 -4.90 6.48
CA ARG A 279 -8.03 -6.14 6.68
C ARG A 279 -7.73 -6.84 8.03
N ARG A 280 -7.40 -6.05 9.06
CA ARG A 280 -7.10 -6.54 10.42
C ARG A 280 -8.30 -6.50 11.35
N ARG A 281 -9.41 -5.89 10.93
CA ARG A 281 -10.73 -5.99 11.58
C ARG A 281 -11.84 -6.18 10.56
N HIS A 282 -12.95 -6.75 11.00
CA HIS A 282 -14.18 -6.76 10.23
C HIS A 282 -14.85 -5.38 10.33
N ARG A 283 -15.56 -4.94 9.28
CA ARG A 283 -16.22 -3.62 9.27
C ARG A 283 -17.22 -3.43 10.41
N ASP A 284 -17.89 -4.49 10.83
CA ASP A 284 -18.89 -4.45 11.91
C ASP A 284 -18.26 -4.25 13.30
N ASP A 285 -16.95 -4.45 13.43
CA ASP A 285 -16.20 -4.22 14.66
C ASP A 285 -15.63 -2.79 14.74
N LEU A 286 -15.95 -1.95 13.76
CA LEU A 286 -15.35 -0.63 13.57
C LEU A 286 -16.43 0.45 13.56
N SER A 287 -16.07 1.64 14.04
CA SER A 287 -16.95 2.81 14.03
C SER A 287 -16.87 3.57 12.71
N LEU A 288 -16.82 2.85 11.58
CA LEU A 288 -16.80 3.43 10.24
C LEU A 288 -18.22 3.56 9.70
N LYS A 289 -18.53 4.74 9.14
CA LYS A 289 -19.83 5.07 8.54
C LYS A 289 -19.65 5.32 7.06
N ALA A 290 -20.64 4.90 6.27
CA ALA A 290 -20.72 5.17 4.85
C ALA A 290 -22.00 5.93 4.51
N VAL A 291 -21.93 6.77 3.48
CA VAL A 291 -23.08 7.38 2.80
C VAL A 291 -22.92 7.10 1.31
N GLY A 292 -23.98 6.56 0.69
CA GLY A 292 -23.97 6.16 -0.73
C GLY A 292 -23.64 4.66 -0.91
N ALA A 293 -24.21 4.06 -1.96
CA ALA A 293 -24.13 2.62 -2.20
C ALA A 293 -22.69 2.13 -2.43
N GLU A 294 -21.88 2.88 -3.17
CA GLU A 294 -20.49 2.53 -3.44
C GLU A 294 -19.62 2.67 -2.18
N ALA A 295 -19.90 3.66 -1.32
CA ALA A 295 -19.23 3.76 -0.03
C ALA A 295 -19.56 2.58 0.89
N HIS A 296 -20.83 2.13 0.90
CA HIS A 296 -21.23 0.94 1.64
C HIS A 296 -20.51 -0.30 1.12
N HIS A 297 -20.50 -0.51 -0.20
CA HIS A 297 -19.83 -1.66 -0.81
C HIS A 297 -18.31 -1.62 -0.58
N TRP A 298 -17.69 -0.45 -0.72
CA TRP A 298 -16.24 -0.30 -0.52
C TRP A 298 -15.80 -0.74 0.88
N LEU A 299 -16.59 -0.47 1.92
CA LEU A 299 -16.28 -0.93 3.27
C LEU A 299 -16.25 -2.47 3.41
N ASP A 300 -16.88 -3.24 2.52
CA ASP A 300 -16.80 -4.71 2.51
C ASP A 300 -15.50 -5.24 1.90
N ILE A 301 -14.92 -4.47 0.96
CA ILE A 301 -13.80 -4.93 0.13
C ILE A 301 -12.51 -4.14 0.34
N ALA A 302 -12.54 -3.09 1.16
CA ALA A 302 -11.44 -2.19 1.42
C ALA A 302 -10.12 -2.94 1.67
N GLN A 303 -9.08 -2.50 0.94
CA GLN A 303 -7.76 -3.08 0.96
C GLN A 303 -6.75 -2.06 0.41
N ALA A 304 -5.64 -1.82 1.12
CA ALA A 304 -4.58 -0.89 0.70
C ALA A 304 -3.35 -1.57 0.06
N TYR A 305 -3.39 -2.90 -0.16
CA TYR A 305 -2.32 -3.67 -0.77
C TYR A 305 -2.80 -4.42 -2.01
N ARG A 306 -1.88 -4.86 -2.90
CA ARG A 306 -2.22 -5.54 -4.16
C ARG A 306 -2.33 -7.07 -4.06
N GLY A 307 -1.82 -7.65 -2.98
CA GLY A 307 -1.89 -9.10 -2.74
C GLY A 307 -3.34 -9.62 -2.67
N PRO A 308 -3.52 -10.95 -2.69
CA PRO A 308 -4.83 -11.56 -2.54
C PRO A 308 -5.51 -11.11 -1.25
N ALA A 309 -6.84 -10.94 -1.29
CA ALA A 309 -7.58 -10.45 -0.13
C ALA A 309 -7.60 -11.42 1.07
N GLY A 310 -7.40 -12.71 0.81
CA GLY A 310 -7.57 -13.75 1.81
C GLY A 310 -8.99 -13.79 2.41
N PRO A 311 -9.23 -14.66 3.41
CA PRO A 311 -10.56 -14.84 4.02
C PRO A 311 -11.04 -13.62 4.84
N GLY A 312 -10.14 -12.73 5.25
CA GLY A 312 -10.48 -11.58 6.11
C GLY A 312 -10.69 -11.95 7.58
N ARG A 313 -11.31 -11.04 8.35
CA ARG A 313 -11.65 -11.25 9.77
C ARG A 313 -13.15 -11.46 9.93
N ARG A 314 -13.54 -12.25 10.93
CA ARG A 314 -14.97 -12.49 11.24
C ARG A 314 -15.50 -11.37 12.14
N PRO A 315 -16.80 -10.99 12.02
CA PRO A 315 -17.43 -10.10 12.99
C PRO A 315 -17.28 -10.63 14.41
N GLY A 316 -16.98 -9.74 15.36
CA GLY A 316 -16.82 -10.06 16.78
C GLY A 316 -15.56 -10.85 17.12
N GLN A 317 -14.66 -11.11 16.16
CA GLN A 317 -13.45 -11.92 16.39
C GLN A 317 -12.55 -11.36 17.50
N PHE A 318 -12.54 -10.04 17.67
CA PHE A 318 -11.70 -9.32 18.63
C PHE A 318 -12.52 -8.59 19.71
N ALA A 319 -13.82 -8.87 19.81
CA ALA A 319 -14.60 -8.37 20.93
C ALA A 319 -14.03 -8.97 22.22
N THR A 320 -13.66 -8.11 23.17
CA THR A 320 -13.25 -8.56 24.52
C THR A 320 -14.38 -9.40 25.10
N SER A 321 -14.11 -10.67 25.38
CA SER A 321 -14.96 -11.47 26.27
C SER A 321 -14.88 -10.94 27.70
#